data_AF-A0A6N4V0Y1-F1
#
_entry.id   AF-A0A6N4V0Y1-F1
#
_cell.length_a   1.000
_cell.length_b   1.000
_cell.length_c   1.000
_cell.angle_alpha   90.00
_cell.angle_beta   90.00
_cell.angle_gamma   90.00
#
_symmetry.space_group_name_H-M   'P 1'
#
loop_
_entity.id
_entity.type
_entity.pdbx_description
1 polymer ?
#
loop_
_entity_poly.entity_id
_entity_poly.type
_entity_poly.pdbx_seq_one_letter_code
_entity_poly.pdbx_strand_id
1 'polypeptide(L)'
;MTTAAKDTGIDNQAPDTARTSVLNDLRELAQTAPALAQRQGWDYLQELGTAGRRDQLAALFERGHAPDGPHGAMEGLIVGNLFGIPEASLANPLLKIDPTWRGKTFDTDTGFNRLAPIAKYAMRVIAPLYRGLRRAGSEMVGFEFTHRIDTAAIPPYIKVRALDYSPDEYRNPSVRTFPIKRTRDEIVELLPGLYLGRALLNMNSGEVRPIAYFALREFTDESAGR
;
A
#
# COMPACT_ATOMS: atom_id res chain seq x y z
N MET A 1 -40.27 -59.40 -16.74
CA MET A 1 -40.11 -58.84 -15.39
C MET A 1 -38.71 -58.25 -15.32
N THR A 2 -38.54 -56.94 -15.51
CA THR A 2 -38.44 -55.89 -14.46
C THR A 2 -37.12 -56.06 -13.69
N THR A 3 -36.11 -55.18 -13.71
CA THR A 3 -36.05 -53.72 -13.93
C THR A 3 -34.59 -53.33 -14.25
N ALA A 4 -34.39 -52.38 -15.16
CA ALA A 4 -33.11 -51.68 -15.33
C ALA A 4 -32.96 -50.61 -14.24
N ALA A 5 -31.85 -50.63 -13.50
CA ALA A 5 -31.47 -49.54 -12.60
C ALA A 5 -30.51 -48.60 -13.33
N LYS A 6 -31.04 -47.44 -13.74
CA LYS A 6 -30.25 -46.26 -14.08
C LYS A 6 -29.67 -45.73 -12.77
N ASP A 7 -28.38 -45.93 -12.54
CA ASP A 7 -27.71 -45.20 -11.48
C ASP A 7 -27.33 -43.82 -12.02
N THR A 8 -28.11 -42.83 -11.58
CA THR A 8 -27.92 -41.42 -11.88
C THR A 8 -27.05 -40.86 -10.77
N GLY A 9 -25.76 -41.14 -10.87
CA GLY A 9 -24.74 -40.44 -10.09
C GLY A 9 -24.66 -39.01 -10.60
N ILE A 10 -25.46 -38.15 -9.99
CA ILE A 10 -25.35 -36.70 -10.11
C ILE A 10 -23.95 -36.36 -9.60
N ASP A 11 -23.04 -36.15 -10.54
CA ASP A 11 -21.76 -35.51 -10.30
C ASP A 11 -22.08 -34.16 -9.67
N ASN A 12 -21.93 -34.09 -8.35
CA ASN A 12 -22.13 -32.87 -7.58
C ASN A 12 -20.89 -32.01 -7.82
N GLN A 13 -20.77 -31.55 -9.07
CA GLN A 13 -19.83 -30.54 -9.50
C GLN A 13 -20.21 -29.29 -8.72
N ALA A 14 -19.51 -29.09 -7.60
CA ALA A 14 -19.56 -27.85 -6.85
C ALA A 14 -19.47 -26.70 -7.87
N PRO A 15 -20.38 -25.71 -7.83
CA PRO A 15 -20.44 -24.69 -8.85
C PRO A 15 -19.08 -24.02 -8.93
N ASP A 16 -18.52 -24.12 -10.13
CA ASP A 16 -17.26 -23.59 -10.57
C ASP A 16 -17.12 -22.15 -10.09
N THR A 17 -16.47 -21.99 -8.94
CA THR A 17 -16.13 -20.70 -8.34
C THR A 17 -14.84 -20.19 -8.98
N ALA A 18 -14.75 -20.36 -10.31
CA ALA A 18 -14.22 -19.35 -11.22
C ALA A 18 -15.07 -18.06 -11.08
N ARG A 19 -15.14 -17.51 -9.86
CA ARG A 19 -15.62 -16.17 -9.60
C ARG A 19 -14.63 -15.25 -10.28
N THR A 20 -15.04 -14.71 -11.41
CA THR A 20 -14.45 -13.52 -12.01
C THR A 20 -14.06 -12.55 -10.89
N SER A 21 -12.76 -12.45 -10.66
CA SER A 21 -12.25 -11.57 -9.61
C SER A 21 -12.11 -10.18 -10.22
N VAL A 22 -12.55 -9.15 -9.50
CA VAL A 22 -12.38 -7.74 -9.92
C VAL A 22 -10.94 -7.44 -10.38
N LEU A 23 -9.94 -8.04 -9.73
CA LEU A 23 -8.54 -7.89 -10.15
C LEU A 23 -8.25 -8.51 -11.54
N ASN A 24 -8.88 -9.64 -11.89
CA ASN A 24 -8.76 -10.22 -13.22
C ASN A 24 -9.43 -9.34 -14.27
N ASP A 25 -10.63 -8.82 -13.98
CA ASP A 25 -11.34 -7.91 -14.88
C ASP A 25 -10.52 -6.64 -15.14
N LEU A 26 -9.94 -6.08 -14.08
CA LEU A 26 -9.06 -4.92 -14.19
C LEU A 26 -7.78 -5.24 -14.97
N ARG A 27 -7.22 -6.44 -14.83
CA ARG A 27 -6.04 -6.88 -15.60
C ARG A 27 -6.35 -7.07 -17.07
N GLU A 28 -7.52 -7.61 -17.40
CA GLU A 28 -7.99 -7.73 -18.78
C GLU A 28 -8.24 -6.33 -19.38
N LEU A 29 -8.92 -5.46 -18.63
CA LEU A 29 -9.13 -4.07 -19.05
C LEU A 29 -7.81 -3.33 -19.26
N ALA A 30 -6.79 -3.57 -18.42
CA ALA A 30 -5.49 -2.91 -18.55
C ALA A 30 -4.78 -3.22 -19.88
N GLN A 31 -5.11 -4.34 -20.54
CA GLN A 31 -4.54 -4.70 -21.84
C GLN A 31 -5.05 -3.80 -22.98
N THR A 32 -6.26 -3.24 -22.84
CA THR A 32 -6.91 -2.46 -23.90
C THR A 32 -7.13 -1.00 -23.52
N ALA A 33 -7.28 -0.70 -22.23
CA ALA A 33 -7.52 0.63 -21.69
C ALA A 33 -6.78 0.83 -20.33
N PRO A 34 -5.44 0.90 -20.32
CA PRO A 34 -4.62 0.94 -19.11
C PRO A 34 -4.96 2.10 -18.17
N ALA A 35 -5.17 3.32 -18.70
CA ALA A 35 -5.55 4.48 -17.89
C ALA A 35 -6.93 4.29 -17.23
N LEU A 36 -7.90 3.67 -17.92
CA LEU A 36 -9.20 3.38 -17.36
C LEU A 36 -9.12 2.29 -16.27
N ALA A 37 -8.32 1.25 -16.49
CA ALA A 37 -8.08 0.20 -15.50
C ALA A 37 -7.41 0.75 -14.25
N GLN A 38 -6.42 1.64 -14.39
CA GLN A 38 -5.76 2.31 -13.26
C GLN A 38 -6.77 3.15 -12.46
N ARG A 39 -7.62 3.93 -13.13
CA ARG A 39 -8.66 4.73 -12.48
C ARG A 39 -9.68 3.87 -11.74
N GLN A 40 -10.24 2.86 -12.40
CA GLN A 40 -11.21 1.94 -11.76
C GLN A 40 -10.58 1.14 -10.62
N GLY A 41 -9.34 0.70 -10.78
CA GLY A 41 -8.60 0.02 -9.71
C GLY A 41 -8.33 0.93 -8.52
N TRP A 42 -8.01 2.20 -8.75
CA TRP A 42 -7.85 3.20 -7.71
C TRP A 42 -9.15 3.43 -6.93
N ASP A 43 -10.26 3.63 -7.65
CA ASP A 43 -11.59 3.81 -7.05
C ASP A 43 -11.98 2.58 -6.22
N TYR A 44 -11.73 1.37 -6.76
CA TYR A 44 -11.98 0.12 -6.03
C TYR A 44 -11.15 0.01 -4.74
N LEU A 45 -9.86 0.34 -4.78
CA LEU A 45 -9.03 0.36 -3.56
C LEU A 45 -9.55 1.38 -2.54
N GLN A 46 -10.00 2.56 -2.99
CA GLN A 46 -10.60 3.57 -2.11
C GLN A 46 -11.90 3.07 -1.46
N GLU A 47 -12.76 2.40 -2.21
CA GLU A 47 -13.99 1.78 -1.69
C GLU A 47 -13.69 0.71 -0.64
N LEU A 48 -12.73 -0.19 -0.90
CA LEU A 48 -12.29 -1.20 0.06
C LEU A 48 -11.73 -0.58 1.34
N GLY A 49 -10.94 0.49 1.21
CA GLY A 49 -10.42 1.25 2.34
C GLY A 49 -11.55 1.86 3.18
N THR A 50 -12.47 2.55 2.52
CA THR A 50 -13.63 3.21 3.16
C THR A 50 -14.52 2.20 3.87
N ALA A 51 -14.76 1.04 3.26
CA ALA A 51 -15.55 -0.04 3.83
C ALA A 51 -14.78 -0.91 4.86
N GLY A 52 -13.51 -0.62 5.13
CA GLY A 52 -12.70 -1.36 6.09
C GLY A 52 -12.43 -2.82 5.72
N ARG A 53 -12.47 -3.15 4.42
CA ARG A 53 -12.33 -4.52 3.86
C ARG A 53 -10.88 -5.00 3.84
N ARG A 54 -10.28 -5.08 5.03
CA ARG A 54 -8.88 -5.50 5.25
C ARG A 54 -8.60 -6.91 4.73
N ASP A 55 -9.57 -7.81 4.84
CA ASP A 55 -9.55 -9.16 4.28
C ASP A 55 -9.33 -9.14 2.77
N GLN A 56 -10.07 -8.27 2.06
CA GLN A 56 -9.94 -8.14 0.61
C GLN A 56 -8.64 -7.46 0.20
N LEU A 57 -8.19 -6.44 0.93
CA LEU A 57 -6.89 -5.81 0.68
C LEU A 57 -5.74 -6.80 0.85
N ALA A 58 -5.79 -7.66 1.87
CA ALA A 58 -4.80 -8.73 2.06
C ALA A 58 -4.82 -9.71 0.88
N ALA A 59 -6.00 -10.13 0.43
CA ALA A 59 -6.16 -11.03 -0.72
C ALA A 59 -5.68 -10.41 -2.04
N LEU A 60 -5.87 -9.10 -2.24
CA LEU A 60 -5.32 -8.38 -3.38
C LEU A 60 -3.78 -8.31 -3.30
N PHE A 61 -3.24 -7.99 -2.12
CA PHE A 61 -1.80 -7.90 -1.89
C PHE A 61 -1.10 -9.23 -2.20
N GLU A 62 -1.66 -10.35 -1.75
CA GLU A 62 -1.15 -11.70 -2.04
C GLU A 62 -1.07 -12.01 -3.54
N ARG A 63 -1.97 -11.43 -4.34
CA ARG A 63 -2.07 -11.67 -5.78
C ARG A 63 -1.31 -10.66 -6.63
N GLY A 64 -0.71 -9.65 -6.00
CA GLY A 64 0.22 -8.75 -6.67
C GLY A 64 1.58 -9.41 -6.90
N HIS A 65 2.41 -8.79 -7.73
CA HIS A 65 3.80 -9.22 -7.94
C HIS A 65 4.76 -8.13 -7.51
N ALA A 66 6.02 -8.49 -7.29
CA ALA A 66 7.07 -7.51 -7.05
C ALA A 66 7.26 -6.64 -8.30
N PRO A 67 7.19 -5.30 -8.20
CA PRO A 67 7.34 -4.44 -9.36
C PRO A 67 8.80 -4.05 -9.63
N ASP A 68 9.14 -3.89 -10.90
CA ASP A 68 10.36 -3.24 -11.35
C ASP A 68 10.33 -1.72 -11.09
N GLY A 69 9.15 -1.11 -11.17
CA GLY A 69 8.84 0.21 -10.63
C GLY A 69 8.43 0.15 -9.14
N PRO A 70 7.77 1.18 -8.59
CA PRO A 70 7.51 2.49 -9.18
C PRO A 70 8.77 3.35 -9.37
N HIS A 71 8.69 4.33 -10.28
CA HIS A 71 9.75 5.31 -10.55
C HIS A 71 9.20 6.73 -10.53
N GLY A 72 9.95 7.67 -9.97
CA GLY A 72 9.52 9.07 -9.86
C GLY A 72 8.40 9.26 -8.85
N ALA A 73 7.64 10.34 -9.01
CA ALA A 73 6.60 10.75 -8.07
C ALA A 73 5.29 9.99 -8.30
N MET A 74 4.75 9.43 -7.23
CA MET A 74 3.47 8.70 -7.21
C MET A 74 2.43 9.44 -6.38
N GLU A 75 1.18 9.39 -6.81
CA GLU A 75 0.03 9.77 -5.99
C GLU A 75 -0.25 8.66 -4.97
N GLY A 76 -0.51 9.04 -3.72
CA GLY A 76 -0.78 8.12 -2.62
C GLY A 76 -2.18 8.23 -2.04
N LEU A 77 -2.72 7.09 -1.63
CA LEU A 77 -3.96 6.96 -0.87
C LEU A 77 -3.73 6.05 0.33
N ILE A 78 -4.04 6.49 1.55
CA ILE A 78 -4.11 5.57 2.69
C ILE A 78 -5.39 4.74 2.55
N VAL A 79 -5.26 3.42 2.58
CA VAL A 79 -6.36 2.50 2.32
C VAL A 79 -6.79 1.84 3.63
N GLY A 80 -7.88 2.35 4.21
CA GLY A 80 -8.45 1.88 5.46
C GLY A 80 -7.85 2.52 6.72
N ASN A 81 -8.38 2.15 7.88
CA ASN A 81 -7.93 2.71 9.17
C ASN A 81 -6.58 2.13 9.61
N LEU A 82 -5.66 3.01 10.06
CA LEU A 82 -4.45 2.62 10.79
C LEU A 82 -4.81 1.61 11.89
N PHE A 83 -4.11 0.47 11.94
CA PHE A 83 -4.51 -0.61 12.86
C PHE A 83 -4.29 -0.17 14.30
N GLY A 84 -5.30 -0.40 15.15
CA GLY A 84 -5.28 -0.11 16.57
C GLY A 84 -4.25 -0.99 17.30
N ILE A 85 -3.03 -0.48 17.41
CA ILE A 85 -2.04 -0.98 18.37
C ILE A 85 -2.61 -0.67 19.78
N PRO A 86 -2.68 -1.58 20.76
CA PRO A 86 -3.30 -1.32 22.07
C PRO A 86 -2.77 -0.07 22.80
N GLU A 87 -1.53 0.33 22.52
CA GLU A 87 -0.92 1.60 22.94
C GLU A 87 -1.54 2.86 22.28
N ALA A 88 -2.57 2.70 21.43
CA ALA A 88 -3.18 3.72 20.57
C ALA A 88 -4.26 4.60 21.23
N SER A 89 -4.51 4.49 22.53
CA SER A 89 -5.21 5.59 23.25
C SER A 89 -4.42 6.92 23.15
N LEU A 90 -3.14 6.86 22.80
CA LEU A 90 -2.25 7.98 22.50
C LEU A 90 -2.02 8.23 21.00
N ALA A 91 -2.63 7.46 20.07
CA ALA A 91 -2.34 7.47 18.62
C ALA A 91 -3.10 8.51 17.79
N ASN A 92 -3.65 9.54 18.43
CA ASN A 92 -4.17 10.71 17.73
C ASN A 92 -3.14 11.43 16.79
N PRO A 93 -1.80 11.23 16.90
CA PRO A 93 -0.83 11.79 15.95
C PRO A 93 -0.75 11.09 14.58
N LEU A 94 -0.87 9.76 14.50
CA LEU A 94 -0.75 9.04 13.21
C LEU A 94 -1.98 9.28 12.32
N LEU A 95 -3.17 9.39 12.93
CA LEU A 95 -4.41 9.84 12.26
C LEU A 95 -4.30 11.29 11.73
N LYS A 96 -3.42 12.14 12.31
CA LYS A 96 -3.15 13.49 11.81
C LYS A 96 -2.17 13.53 10.63
N ILE A 97 -1.49 12.42 10.34
CA ILE A 97 -0.59 12.32 9.18
C ILE A 97 -1.34 11.90 7.94
N ASP A 98 -2.42 11.13 8.10
CA ASP A 98 -3.36 10.76 7.04
C ASP A 98 -3.76 11.96 6.15
N PRO A 99 -4.22 13.12 6.68
CA PRO A 99 -4.55 14.29 5.85
C PRO A 99 -3.34 15.00 5.23
N THR A 100 -2.10 14.61 5.58
CA THR A 100 -0.89 15.24 5.05
C THR A 100 -0.14 14.39 4.04
N TRP A 101 -0.33 13.06 4.03
CA TRP A 101 0.41 12.19 3.13
C TRP A 101 -0.14 12.28 1.70
N ARG A 102 0.75 12.40 0.72
CA ARG A 102 0.39 12.59 -0.70
C ARG A 102 0.91 11.50 -1.62
N GLY A 103 1.74 10.60 -1.10
CA GLY A 103 2.41 9.56 -1.87
C GLY A 103 3.90 9.50 -1.59
N LYS A 104 4.65 8.96 -2.55
CA LYS A 104 6.09 8.73 -2.44
C LYS A 104 6.76 9.09 -3.76
N THR A 105 8.05 9.41 -3.71
CA THR A 105 8.92 9.50 -4.88
C THR A 105 9.96 8.39 -4.78
N PHE A 106 10.22 7.71 -5.89
CA PHE A 106 11.22 6.65 -6.00
C PHE A 106 12.33 7.06 -6.96
N ASP A 107 13.55 7.10 -6.44
CA ASP A 107 14.80 7.13 -7.20
C ASP A 107 15.31 5.68 -7.38
N THR A 108 16.50 5.49 -7.97
CA THR A 108 17.03 4.16 -8.32
C THR A 108 16.99 3.16 -7.16
N ASP A 109 17.59 3.50 -6.02
CA ASP A 109 17.69 2.63 -4.83
C ASP A 109 17.13 3.30 -3.56
N THR A 110 16.66 4.54 -3.70
CA THR A 110 16.16 5.35 -2.58
C THR A 110 14.84 6.02 -2.93
N GLY A 111 14.23 6.67 -1.97
CA GLY A 111 13.05 7.47 -2.19
C GLY A 111 12.66 8.23 -0.94
N PHE A 112 11.56 8.97 -1.03
CA PHE A 112 11.03 9.74 0.09
C PHE A 112 9.50 9.83 0.01
N ASN A 113 8.88 10.10 1.14
CA ASN A 113 7.45 10.40 1.22
C ASN A 113 7.19 11.86 0.83
N ARG A 114 6.08 12.06 0.11
CA ARG A 114 5.54 13.37 -0.26
C ARG A 114 4.42 13.74 0.67
N LEU A 115 4.43 14.98 1.12
CA LEU A 115 3.57 15.50 2.17
C LEU A 115 3.01 16.89 1.77
N ALA A 116 1.82 17.20 2.23
CA ALA A 116 1.21 18.51 2.07
C ALA A 116 2.04 19.61 2.79
N PRO A 117 2.01 20.88 2.34
CA PRO A 117 2.70 22.00 2.98
C PRO A 117 2.49 22.11 4.49
N ILE A 118 1.28 21.81 4.95
CA ILE A 118 0.89 21.86 6.36
C ILE A 118 1.69 20.88 7.24
N ALA A 119 2.30 19.84 6.64
CA ALA A 119 3.16 18.89 7.35
C ALA A 119 4.35 19.56 8.04
N LYS A 120 4.84 20.70 7.52
CA LYS A 120 5.88 21.51 8.17
C LYS A 120 5.53 21.88 9.61
N TYR A 121 4.26 22.18 9.86
CA TYR A 121 3.77 22.56 11.19
C TYR A 121 3.36 21.35 12.00
N ALA A 122 2.66 20.39 11.38
CA ALA A 122 2.26 19.15 12.05
C ALA A 122 3.46 18.37 12.60
N MET A 123 4.55 18.27 11.83
CA MET A 123 5.75 17.53 12.24
C MET A 123 6.48 18.15 13.44
N ARG A 124 6.39 19.47 13.65
CA ARG A 124 6.95 20.10 14.86
C ARG A 124 6.27 19.64 16.13
N VAL A 125 5.03 19.16 16.04
CA VAL A 125 4.27 18.64 17.18
C VAL A 125 4.45 17.12 17.31
N ILE A 126 4.35 16.40 16.19
CA ILE A 126 4.31 14.93 16.18
C ILE A 126 5.71 14.32 16.33
N ALA A 127 6.71 14.96 15.72
CA ALA A 127 8.10 14.52 15.72
C ALA A 127 9.04 15.75 15.82
N PRO A 128 9.07 16.46 16.96
CA PRO A 128 9.79 17.74 17.12
C PRO A 128 11.29 17.65 16.83
N LEU A 129 11.88 16.46 17.01
CA LEU A 129 13.30 16.22 16.75
C LEU A 129 13.57 15.78 15.30
N TYR A 130 12.53 15.63 14.48
CA TYR A 130 12.69 15.25 13.09
C TYR A 130 13.25 16.41 12.26
N ARG A 131 14.41 16.17 11.64
CA ARG A 131 15.14 17.17 10.85
C ARG A 131 15.28 16.81 9.37
N GLY A 132 14.72 15.68 8.94
CA GLY A 132 14.74 15.25 7.53
C GLY A 132 13.63 15.85 6.66
N LEU A 133 12.70 16.61 7.26
CA LEU A 133 11.63 17.27 6.52
C LEU A 133 12.16 18.50 5.77
N ARG A 134 11.99 18.53 4.45
CA ARG A 134 12.41 19.64 3.58
C ARG A 134 11.33 20.03 2.58
N ARG A 135 11.40 21.24 2.03
CA ARG A 135 10.49 21.69 0.97
C ARG A 135 11.00 21.22 -0.39
N ALA A 136 10.11 20.75 -1.26
CA ALA A 136 10.39 20.46 -2.66
C ALA A 136 9.23 21.00 -3.51
N GLY A 137 9.49 22.08 -4.25
CA GLY A 137 8.44 22.78 -5.01
C GLY A 137 7.29 23.26 -4.11
N SER A 138 6.07 22.83 -4.42
CA SER A 138 4.85 23.14 -3.67
C SER A 138 4.57 22.19 -2.50
N GLU A 139 5.45 21.20 -2.24
CA GLU A 139 5.23 20.16 -1.26
C GLU A 139 6.32 20.11 -0.19
N MET A 140 6.03 19.38 0.89
CA MET A 140 7.03 18.92 1.83
C MET A 140 7.43 17.49 1.47
N VAL A 141 8.69 17.16 1.66
CA VAL A 141 9.20 15.80 1.48
C VAL A 141 10.05 15.42 2.67
N GLY A 142 10.09 14.13 2.95
CA GLY A 142 10.84 13.56 4.05
C GLY A 142 10.59 12.07 4.14
N PHE A 143 10.98 11.48 5.26
CA PHE A 143 10.94 10.05 5.51
C PHE A 143 11.59 9.29 4.37
N GLU A 144 12.89 9.56 4.20
CA GLU A 144 13.73 8.89 3.22
C GLU A 144 13.80 7.39 3.53
N PHE A 145 13.89 6.59 2.48
CA PHE A 145 13.98 5.14 2.56
C PHE A 145 14.92 4.62 1.48
N THR A 146 15.56 3.48 1.75
CA THR A 146 16.08 2.62 0.67
C THR A 146 14.99 1.67 0.22
N HIS A 147 15.08 1.15 -1.00
CA HIS A 147 14.17 0.10 -1.43
C HIS A 147 14.89 -0.95 -2.29
N ARG A 148 14.37 -2.18 -2.24
CA ARG A 148 14.86 -3.32 -3.04
C ARG A 148 13.78 -4.37 -3.21
N ILE A 149 13.96 -5.26 -4.18
CA ILE A 149 13.16 -6.49 -4.24
C ILE A 149 13.61 -7.44 -3.13
N ASP A 150 12.67 -7.86 -2.30
CA ASP A 150 12.93 -8.71 -1.15
C ASP A 150 11.75 -9.67 -0.93
N THR A 151 11.91 -10.62 -0.03
CA THR A 151 10.80 -11.44 0.46
C THR A 151 9.99 -10.65 1.49
N ALA A 152 8.66 -10.76 1.43
CA ALA A 152 7.76 -10.19 2.43
C ALA A 152 8.10 -10.71 3.83
N ALA A 153 8.04 -9.83 4.84
CA ALA A 153 8.44 -10.10 6.22
C ALA A 153 7.41 -10.92 7.02
N ILE A 154 6.16 -10.95 6.54
CA ILE A 154 5.07 -11.76 7.09
C ILE A 154 4.37 -12.51 5.94
N PRO A 155 3.55 -13.54 6.22
CA PRO A 155 2.78 -14.23 5.18
C PRO A 155 2.07 -13.23 4.24
N PRO A 156 1.99 -13.51 2.93
CA PRO A 156 2.25 -14.80 2.27
C PRO A 156 3.71 -15.04 1.82
N TYR A 157 4.69 -14.24 2.27
CA TYR A 157 6.11 -14.39 1.90
C TYR A 157 6.41 -14.31 0.39
N ILE A 158 5.54 -13.63 -0.37
CA ILE A 158 5.78 -13.33 -1.78
C ILE A 158 6.94 -12.34 -1.95
N LYS A 159 7.45 -12.23 -3.19
CA LYS A 159 8.38 -11.14 -3.53
C LYS A 159 7.63 -9.81 -3.54
N VAL A 160 8.25 -8.79 -2.97
CA VAL A 160 7.73 -7.43 -2.84
C VAL A 160 8.86 -6.44 -3.10
N ARG A 161 8.52 -5.21 -3.45
CA ARG A 161 9.45 -4.09 -3.26
C ARG A 161 9.37 -3.64 -1.82
N ALA A 162 10.41 -3.90 -1.06
CA ALA A 162 10.51 -3.58 0.35
C ALA A 162 11.22 -2.25 0.55
N LEU A 163 10.65 -1.39 1.39
CA LEU A 163 11.20 -0.08 1.76
C LEU A 163 11.74 -0.17 3.19
N ASP A 164 12.95 0.32 3.39
CA ASP A 164 13.63 0.38 4.68
C ASP A 164 13.91 1.83 5.09
N TYR A 165 13.30 2.23 6.21
CA TYR A 165 13.40 3.55 6.82
C TYR A 165 14.45 3.62 7.94
N SER A 166 15.10 2.49 8.25
CA SER A 166 16.00 2.35 9.39
C SER A 166 17.38 3.03 9.27
N PRO A 167 17.93 3.35 8.08
CA PRO A 167 19.23 4.00 8.00
C PRO A 167 19.32 5.31 8.79
N ASP A 168 20.40 5.47 9.57
CA ASP A 168 20.59 6.61 10.46
C ASP A 168 20.75 7.94 9.72
N GLU A 169 21.34 7.89 8.52
CA GLU A 169 21.54 9.05 7.64
C GLU A 169 20.23 9.76 7.27
N TYR A 170 19.10 9.04 7.21
CA TYR A 170 17.78 9.61 6.93
C TYR A 170 17.18 10.36 8.12
N ARG A 171 17.75 10.18 9.32
CA ARG A 171 17.33 10.84 10.58
C ARG A 171 15.85 10.65 10.87
N ASN A 172 15.33 9.50 10.45
CA ASN A 172 13.93 9.14 10.59
C ASN A 172 13.57 8.99 12.08
N PRO A 173 12.39 9.49 12.53
CA PRO A 173 12.02 9.39 13.93
C PRO A 173 11.83 7.95 14.39
N SER A 174 12.32 7.65 15.59
CA SER A 174 12.09 6.38 16.30
C SER A 174 11.28 6.57 17.59
N VAL A 175 10.65 7.73 17.75
CA VAL A 175 9.88 8.07 18.95
C VAL A 175 8.57 7.30 18.98
N ARG A 176 8.06 7.01 20.18
CA ARG A 176 6.83 6.22 20.39
C ARG A 176 5.62 6.73 19.60
N THR A 177 5.48 8.05 19.44
CA THR A 177 4.36 8.68 18.72
C THR A 177 4.45 8.55 17.20
N PHE A 178 5.65 8.33 16.67
CA PHE A 178 5.90 8.25 15.23
C PHE A 178 7.13 7.38 14.93
N PRO A 179 7.00 6.04 15.01
CA PRO A 179 8.13 5.12 14.98
C PRO A 179 8.52 4.71 13.54
N ILE A 180 8.58 5.65 12.59
CA ILE A 180 8.81 5.32 11.17
C ILE A 180 10.16 4.64 10.92
N LYS A 181 11.18 4.88 11.75
CA LYS A 181 12.45 4.16 11.67
C LYS A 181 12.31 2.63 11.87
N ARG A 182 11.23 2.20 12.54
CA ARG A 182 10.90 0.78 12.79
C ARG A 182 9.85 0.24 11.83
N THR A 183 9.43 1.03 10.85
CA THR A 183 8.48 0.56 9.84
C THR A 183 9.20 -0.02 8.63
N ARG A 184 8.54 -0.99 8.00
CA ARG A 184 8.89 -1.52 6.69
C ARG A 184 7.64 -1.41 5.83
N ASP A 185 7.74 -0.74 4.70
CA ASP A 185 6.65 -0.81 3.72
C ASP A 185 6.97 -1.92 2.73
N GLU A 186 5.94 -2.64 2.29
CA GLU A 186 6.04 -3.67 1.26
C GLU A 186 5.06 -3.33 0.16
N ILE A 187 5.51 -3.32 -1.09
CA ILE A 187 4.73 -2.90 -2.24
C ILE A 187 4.66 -4.04 -3.25
N VAL A 188 3.45 -4.27 -3.76
CA VAL A 188 3.18 -5.09 -4.93
C VAL A 188 2.49 -4.27 -6.01
N GLU A 189 2.65 -4.68 -7.26
CA GLU A 189 1.88 -4.15 -8.38
C GLU A 189 0.66 -5.02 -8.65
N LEU A 190 -0.49 -4.36 -8.79
CA LEU A 190 -1.76 -5.01 -9.10
C LEU A 190 -2.02 -4.99 -10.61
N LEU A 191 -1.76 -3.83 -11.23
CA LEU A 191 -1.88 -3.49 -12.64
C LEU A 191 -0.72 -2.54 -12.99
N PRO A 192 -0.30 -2.43 -14.26
CA PRO A 192 0.70 -1.45 -14.67
C PRO A 192 0.39 -0.05 -14.12
N GLY A 193 1.30 0.50 -13.31
CA GLY A 193 1.17 1.83 -12.73
C GLY A 193 0.19 1.94 -11.55
N LEU A 194 -0.35 0.83 -11.03
CA LEU A 194 -1.20 0.78 -9.82
C LEU A 194 -0.64 -0.22 -8.81
N TYR A 195 -0.29 0.28 -7.64
CA TYR A 195 0.40 -0.46 -6.60
C TYR A 195 -0.41 -0.51 -5.31
N LEU A 196 -0.32 -1.64 -4.62
CA LEU A 196 -0.83 -1.81 -3.27
C LEU A 196 0.34 -2.06 -2.33
N GLY A 197 0.39 -1.25 -1.29
CA GLY A 197 1.37 -1.33 -0.23
C GLY A 197 0.75 -1.72 1.10
N ARG A 198 1.54 -2.37 1.95
CA ARG A 198 1.25 -2.52 3.37
C ARG A 198 2.40 -1.96 4.19
N ALA A 199 2.07 -1.20 5.22
CA ALA A 199 3.04 -0.73 6.21
C ALA A 199 3.08 -1.73 7.36
N LEU A 200 4.28 -2.16 7.72
CA LEU A 200 4.56 -3.05 8.84
C LEU A 200 5.31 -2.29 9.93
N LEU A 201 5.09 -2.64 11.19
CA LEU A 201 5.84 -2.14 12.34
C LEU A 201 6.57 -3.28 13.03
N ASN A 202 7.89 -3.12 13.18
CA ASN A 202 8.71 -4.01 13.99
C ASN A 202 8.54 -3.63 15.46
N MET A 203 7.89 -4.48 16.25
CA MET A 203 7.70 -4.32 17.69
C MET A 203 9.02 -4.51 18.45
N ASN A 204 9.14 -3.93 19.65
CA ASN A 204 10.33 -4.13 20.49
C ASN A 204 10.51 -5.60 20.93
N SER A 205 9.42 -6.38 20.89
CA SER A 205 9.43 -7.83 21.14
C SER A 205 10.02 -8.65 19.98
N GLY A 206 10.30 -8.04 18.83
CA GLY A 206 10.66 -8.73 17.59
C GLY A 206 9.48 -9.15 16.72
N GLU A 207 8.24 -8.98 17.19
CA GLU A 207 7.04 -9.24 16.39
C GLU A 207 6.88 -8.20 15.27
N VAL A 208 6.47 -8.63 14.07
CA VAL A 208 6.18 -7.75 12.93
C VAL A 208 4.67 -7.69 12.72
N ARG A 209 4.08 -6.48 12.77
CA ARG A 209 2.62 -6.29 12.64
C ARG A 209 2.24 -5.41 11.46
N PRO A 210 1.21 -5.74 10.66
CA PRO A 210 0.64 -4.80 9.71
C PRO A 210 -0.05 -3.63 10.43
N ILE A 211 0.27 -2.39 10.01
CA ILE A 211 -0.19 -1.13 10.61
C ILE A 211 -0.86 -0.16 9.62
N ALA A 212 -0.79 -0.40 8.32
CA ALA A 212 -1.70 0.19 7.33
C ALA A 212 -1.69 -0.59 6.01
N TYR A 213 -2.72 -0.38 5.18
CA TYR A 213 -2.58 -0.50 3.73
C TYR A 213 -2.52 0.90 3.12
N PHE A 214 -1.84 1.02 1.99
CA PHE A 214 -1.82 2.24 1.18
C PHE A 214 -1.77 1.86 -0.29
N ALA A 215 -2.25 2.73 -1.17
CA ALA A 215 -2.13 2.57 -2.61
C ALA A 215 -1.20 3.65 -3.17
N LEU A 216 -0.54 3.32 -4.27
CA LEU A 216 0.20 4.28 -5.09
C LEU A 216 -0.24 4.16 -6.54
N ARG A 217 -0.33 5.27 -7.25
CA ARG A 217 -0.49 5.26 -8.70
C ARG A 217 0.40 6.30 -9.37
N GLU A 218 0.72 6.06 -10.62
CA GLU A 218 1.34 7.08 -11.47
C GLU A 218 0.35 8.21 -11.72
N PHE A 219 0.86 9.43 -11.89
CA PHE A 219 0.02 10.54 -12.28
C PHE A 219 -0.52 10.32 -13.69
N THR A 220 -1.84 10.34 -13.83
CA THR A 220 -2.48 10.32 -15.14
C THR A 220 -2.45 11.75 -15.69
N ASP A 221 -1.61 12.01 -16.70
CA ASP A 221 -1.52 13.32 -17.36
C ASP A 221 -2.76 13.57 -18.22
N GLU A 222 -3.82 14.14 -17.65
CA GLU A 222 -4.88 14.79 -18.45
C GLU A 222 -4.41 16.14 -19.03
N SER A 223 -3.22 16.61 -18.64
CA SER A 223 -2.62 17.89 -19.03
C SER A 223 -1.92 17.85 -20.40
N ALA A 224 -1.64 16.66 -20.95
CA ALA A 224 -0.96 16.51 -22.24
C ALA A 224 -1.84 16.90 -23.46
N GLY A 225 -3.09 17.29 -23.22
CA GLY A 225 -4.05 17.71 -24.24
C GLY A 225 -4.50 19.18 -24.15
N ARG A 226 -3.79 20.06 -23.44
CA ARG A 226 -4.06 21.51 -23.42
C ARG A 226 -2.88 22.34 -23.87
#